data_AF-F3AVX0-F1
#
_entry.id   AF-F3AVX0-F1
#
_cell.length_a   1.000
_cell.length_b   1.000
_cell.length_c   1.000
_cell.angle_alpha   90.00
_cell.angle_beta   90.00
_cell.angle_gamma   90.00
#
_symmetry.space_group_name_H-M   'P 1'
#
loop_
_entity.id
_entity.type
_entity.pdbx_description
1 polymer ?
#
loop_
_entity_poly.entity_id
_entity_poly.type
_entity_poly.pdbx_seq_one_letter_code
_entity_poly.pdbx_strand_id
1 'polypeptide(L)'
;MIKSTAKKIYLFLIFVLLYAPIITLMVLSFNNTKTRSKWNGFTGKWYLQLFQNKDIMNALYTTLIIAFLSALIATLIGTAAALGIQAMRTKARTLLLGVTNIPMLNADIVTGISLMLLFIACRFTLGFSTILLAHITFNIPYVILSVMPKLKQTSKRTYEAALDLGASPSYAFRKVVLPDIMPGIFSGFLLAFTMSLDDFVITHFTKGPGIDTLSTKIYSEVRKGIKPEMYALSTIMFLTVLILLFLVNMTPDDPKVKKAAVHAPAGKFRKFSRFFFHRFAPAAIMLVIVIGGFVYGSSSGNMSGEKVIVYNWGDYIDPEIITMFEDETGIDVVYEEYETNEIMYPKVQSGAIAYDVVCPSDYMVQRMIENDLLAEINYENVPNLKYIDDIYMEMSKQYDPENKYSVPYLWGTVGILYNKKMVDEPVDSWNILWDEKYTDSILMQDSVRDAFAVALKSLGYSLNSTDLDELEAAKKLLIKQKPLVQAYVIDQVRDKMIGNEAALGVIYSGEALYCQKENPDLEYVIPKEGSNLWIDALVIPKNAQNKKNAEAFINYLCRPDIAKMNFDYITYSIPNSAGRELIEDESMRESNIAFPDISQLKNCETFNFLGDENEIIYNQLWREIKSK
;
A
#
# COMPACT_ATOMS: atom_id res chain seq x y z
N MET A 1 41.80 2.61 23.31
CA MET A 1 41.71 2.51 21.83
C MET A 1 40.68 1.48 21.36
N ILE A 2 40.70 0.24 21.85
CA ILE A 2 39.82 -0.86 21.40
C ILE A 2 38.31 -0.52 21.46
N LYS A 3 37.84 0.17 22.52
CA LYS A 3 36.43 0.62 22.62
C LYS A 3 36.02 1.65 21.56
N SER A 4 36.95 2.49 21.08
CA SER A 4 36.68 3.48 20.03
C SER A 4 36.62 2.82 18.66
N THR A 5 37.53 1.88 18.39
CA THR A 5 37.53 1.10 17.14
C THR A 5 36.29 0.19 17.05
N ALA A 6 35.93 -0.51 18.13
CA ALA A 6 34.73 -1.33 18.19
C ALA A 6 33.45 -0.51 17.98
N LYS A 7 33.34 0.69 18.58
CA LYS A 7 32.21 1.60 18.35
C LYS A 7 32.12 2.06 16.89
N LYS A 8 33.26 2.37 16.25
CA LYS A 8 33.30 2.74 14.82
C LYS A 8 32.91 1.57 13.92
N ILE A 9 33.37 0.36 14.21
CA ILE A 9 32.99 -0.86 13.47
C ILE A 9 31.50 -1.13 13.63
N TYR A 10 30.97 -1.04 14.85
CA TYR A 10 29.54 -1.21 15.10
C TYR A 10 28.69 -0.18 14.33
N LEU A 11 29.08 1.10 14.36
CA LEU A 11 28.42 2.13 13.56
C LEU A 11 28.52 1.88 12.07
N PHE A 12 29.68 1.43 11.58
CA PHE A 12 29.87 1.08 10.18
C PHE A 12 28.95 -0.08 9.76
N LEU A 13 28.86 -1.13 10.58
CA LEU A 13 27.95 -2.26 10.32
C LEU A 13 26.48 -1.83 10.30
N ILE A 14 26.07 -0.94 11.21
CA ILE A 14 24.72 -0.35 11.18
C ILE A 14 24.50 0.41 9.87
N PHE A 15 25.46 1.25 9.44
CA PHE A 15 25.32 1.99 8.19
C PHE A 15 25.29 1.07 6.97
N VAL A 16 26.09 0.01 6.94
CA VAL A 16 26.02 -1.01 5.89
C VAL A 16 24.64 -1.67 5.90
N LEU A 17 24.15 -2.10 7.06
CA LEU A 17 22.83 -2.73 7.17
C LEU A 17 21.69 -1.81 6.68
N LEU A 18 21.75 -0.51 7.01
CA LEU A 18 20.72 0.46 6.63
C LEU A 18 20.80 0.88 5.15
N TYR A 19 22.01 1.09 4.61
CA TYR A 19 22.18 1.65 3.26
C TYR A 19 22.44 0.60 2.19
N ALA A 20 22.91 -0.60 2.51
CA ALA A 20 23.17 -1.64 1.52
C ALA A 20 21.92 -2.02 0.70
N PRO A 21 20.71 -2.20 1.30
CA PRO A 21 19.51 -2.48 0.52
C PRO A 21 19.20 -1.36 -0.48
N ILE A 22 19.33 -0.10 -0.07
CA ILE A 22 19.10 1.08 -0.91
C ILE A 22 20.10 1.09 -2.08
N ILE A 23 21.38 0.85 -1.81
CA ILE A 23 22.42 0.77 -2.83
C ILE A 23 22.14 -0.38 -3.80
N THR A 24 21.67 -1.54 -3.31
CA THR A 24 21.27 -2.66 -4.16
C THR A 24 20.13 -2.26 -5.10
N LEU A 25 19.10 -1.58 -4.60
CA LEU A 25 18.02 -1.06 -5.46
C LEU A 25 18.57 -0.06 -6.50
N MET A 26 19.49 0.82 -6.10
CA MET A 26 20.15 1.74 -7.02
C MET A 26 20.92 1.01 -8.12
N VAL A 27 21.64 -0.07 -7.79
CA VAL A 27 22.34 -0.89 -8.78
C VAL A 27 21.34 -1.62 -9.69
N LEU A 28 20.28 -2.20 -9.13
CA LEU A 28 19.23 -2.90 -9.87
C LEU A 28 18.43 -1.96 -10.78
N SER A 29 18.35 -0.66 -10.48
CA SER A 29 17.74 0.35 -11.36
C SER A 29 18.42 0.48 -12.72
N PHE A 30 19.64 -0.05 -12.86
CA PHE A 30 20.37 -0.11 -14.12
C PHE A 30 20.36 -1.50 -14.77
N ASN A 31 19.68 -2.50 -14.19
CA ASN A 31 19.64 -3.86 -14.74
C ASN A 31 18.66 -3.95 -15.93
N ASN A 32 19.07 -4.54 -17.05
CA ASN A 32 18.24 -4.62 -18.25
C ASN A 32 17.10 -5.67 -18.22
N THR A 33 16.95 -6.41 -17.12
CA THR A 33 15.85 -7.38 -16.93
C THR A 33 14.90 -6.97 -15.80
N LYS A 34 13.68 -7.55 -15.79
CA LYS A 34 12.69 -7.39 -14.72
C LYS A 34 13.03 -8.24 -13.48
N THR A 35 13.84 -9.29 -13.62
CA THR A 35 14.16 -10.22 -12.53
C THR A 35 15.32 -9.71 -11.64
N ARG A 36 15.21 -9.91 -10.33
CA ARG A 36 16.28 -9.59 -9.35
C ARG A 36 17.48 -10.55 -9.43
N SER A 37 17.24 -11.78 -9.86
CA SER A 37 18.17 -12.91 -9.72
C SER A 37 19.23 -13.00 -10.82
N LYS A 38 19.08 -12.26 -11.93
CA LYS A 38 20.01 -12.30 -13.06
C LYS A 38 20.36 -10.88 -13.53
N TRP A 39 21.64 -10.58 -13.68
CA TRP A 39 22.12 -9.33 -14.27
C TRP A 39 22.24 -9.48 -15.78
N ASN A 40 21.53 -8.66 -16.56
CA ASN A 40 21.47 -8.78 -18.03
C ASN A 40 22.01 -7.53 -18.78
N GLY A 41 22.90 -6.77 -18.12
CA GLY A 41 23.54 -5.58 -18.68
C GLY A 41 22.98 -4.25 -18.15
N PHE A 42 23.66 -3.16 -18.50
CA PHE A 42 23.35 -1.80 -18.04
C PHE A 42 22.31 -1.12 -18.93
N THR A 43 21.30 -0.47 -18.35
CA THR A 43 20.30 0.32 -19.08
C THR A 43 19.82 1.54 -18.30
N GLY A 44 19.46 2.61 -19.02
CA GLY A 44 18.76 3.77 -18.46
C GLY A 44 17.26 3.81 -18.81
N LYS A 45 16.73 2.78 -19.48
CA LYS A 45 15.37 2.78 -20.03
C LYS A 45 14.28 2.97 -18.96
N TRP A 46 14.50 2.43 -17.77
CA TRP A 46 13.56 2.51 -16.66
C TRP A 46 13.36 3.95 -16.16
N TYR A 47 14.40 4.78 -16.23
CA TYR A 47 14.28 6.21 -15.92
C TYR A 47 13.43 6.95 -16.96
N LEU A 48 13.51 6.58 -18.24
CA LEU A 48 12.65 7.16 -19.29
C LEU A 48 11.20 6.72 -19.11
N GLN A 49 10.97 5.42 -18.88
CA GLN A 49 9.64 4.87 -18.62
C GLN A 49 9.00 5.48 -17.37
N LEU A 50 9.79 5.75 -16.33
CA LEU A 50 9.35 6.45 -15.13
C LEU A 50 8.71 7.81 -15.46
N PHE A 51 9.37 8.63 -16.28
CA PHE A 51 8.84 9.96 -16.65
C PHE A 51 7.68 9.91 -17.65
N GLN A 52 7.51 8.79 -18.36
CA GLN A 52 6.36 8.57 -19.26
C GLN A 52 5.14 8.03 -18.51
N ASN A 53 5.32 7.48 -17.32
CA ASN A 53 4.24 6.96 -16.49
C ASN A 53 3.46 8.12 -15.85
N LYS A 54 2.24 8.37 -16.38
CA LYS A 54 1.37 9.45 -15.92
C LYS A 54 0.99 9.29 -14.45
N ASP A 55 0.76 8.08 -13.96
CA ASP A 55 0.35 7.84 -12.58
C ASP A 55 1.46 8.17 -11.59
N ILE A 56 2.69 7.75 -11.88
CA ILE A 56 3.85 8.07 -11.05
C ILE A 56 4.13 9.57 -11.06
N MET A 57 4.03 10.21 -12.23
CA MET A 57 4.22 11.66 -12.33
C MET A 57 3.12 12.44 -11.59
N ASN A 58 1.85 12.03 -11.71
CA ASN A 58 0.74 12.60 -10.94
C ASN A 58 0.97 12.42 -9.44
N ALA A 59 1.41 11.25 -8.99
CA ALA A 59 1.74 10.98 -7.59
C ALA A 59 2.88 11.88 -7.09
N LEU A 60 3.92 12.10 -7.91
CA LEU A 60 5.01 13.04 -7.63
C LEU A 60 4.51 14.48 -7.47
N TYR A 61 3.66 14.95 -8.39
CA TYR A 61 3.09 16.30 -8.31
C TYR A 61 2.21 16.47 -7.07
N THR A 62 1.33 15.50 -6.80
CA THR A 62 0.46 15.49 -5.62
C THR A 62 1.30 15.55 -4.33
N THR A 63 2.33 14.71 -4.20
CA THR A 63 3.23 14.73 -3.04
C THR A 63 3.90 16.09 -2.84
N LEU A 64 4.48 16.68 -3.90
CA LEU A 64 5.19 17.94 -3.79
C LEU A 64 4.25 19.10 -3.44
N ILE A 65 3.06 19.12 -4.03
CA ILE A 65 2.05 20.16 -3.77
C ILE A 65 1.53 20.04 -2.34
N ILE A 66 1.15 18.83 -1.89
CA ILE A 66 0.68 18.60 -0.52
C ILE A 66 1.78 18.95 0.49
N ALA A 67 3.00 18.48 0.28
CA ALA A 67 4.12 18.76 1.19
C ALA A 67 4.43 20.25 1.29
N PHE A 68 4.40 20.98 0.18
CA PHE A 68 4.63 22.41 0.19
C PHE A 68 3.49 23.18 0.86
N LEU A 69 2.24 22.93 0.45
CA LEU A 69 1.08 23.66 0.97
C LEU A 69 0.87 23.36 2.46
N SER A 70 0.99 22.11 2.88
CA SER A 70 0.87 21.72 4.28
C SER A 70 1.95 22.38 5.12
N ALA A 71 3.21 22.36 4.68
CA ALA A 71 4.32 23.00 5.37
C ALA A 71 4.16 24.52 5.44
N LEU A 72 3.72 25.16 4.36
CA LEU A 72 3.50 26.61 4.32
C LEU A 72 2.40 27.02 5.30
N ILE A 73 1.24 26.36 5.23
CA ILE A 73 0.08 26.67 6.08
C ILE A 73 0.39 26.34 7.54
N ALA A 74 0.97 25.17 7.81
CA ALA A 74 1.40 24.78 9.16
C ALA A 74 2.48 25.74 9.70
N THR A 75 3.37 26.27 8.87
CA THR A 75 4.37 27.25 9.31
C THR A 75 3.72 28.55 9.77
N LEU A 76 2.72 29.04 9.02
CA LEU A 76 1.96 30.24 9.39
C LEU A 76 1.18 30.02 10.69
N ILE A 77 0.40 28.94 10.76
CA ILE A 77 -0.42 28.61 11.93
C ILE A 77 0.45 28.30 13.15
N GLY A 78 1.48 27.47 12.99
CA GLY A 78 2.39 27.06 14.06
C GLY A 78 3.24 28.21 14.59
N THR A 79 3.67 29.15 13.75
CA THR A 79 4.37 30.37 14.20
C THR A 79 3.43 31.26 15.01
N ALA A 80 2.20 31.47 14.53
CA ALA A 80 1.19 32.23 15.27
C ALA A 80 0.84 31.56 16.61
N ALA A 81 0.69 30.24 16.62
CA ALA A 81 0.46 29.45 17.83
C ALA A 81 1.65 29.56 18.79
N ALA A 82 2.90 29.48 18.32
CA ALA A 82 4.09 29.62 19.16
C ALA A 82 4.16 31.00 19.85
N LEU A 83 3.85 32.08 19.12
CA LEU A 83 3.75 33.43 19.66
C LEU A 83 2.63 33.53 20.72
N GLY A 84 1.45 33.00 20.41
CA GLY A 84 0.32 32.96 21.33
C GLY A 84 0.62 32.19 22.62
N ILE A 85 1.14 30.96 22.48
CA ILE A 85 1.53 30.08 23.59
C ILE A 85 2.58 30.75 24.49
N GLN A 86 3.51 31.52 23.93
CA GLN A 86 4.51 32.24 24.72
C GLN A 86 3.87 33.36 25.56
N ALA A 87 2.84 34.02 25.05
CA ALA A 87 2.13 35.09 25.75
C ALA A 87 1.16 34.57 26.84
N MET A 88 0.86 33.27 26.89
CA MET A 88 -0.08 32.67 27.84
C MET A 88 0.50 32.47 29.26
N ARG A 89 -0.41 32.44 30.24
CA ARG A 89 -0.10 32.01 31.62
C ARG A 89 0.30 30.54 31.66
N THR A 90 1.12 30.15 32.65
CA THR A 90 1.72 28.81 32.76
C THR A 90 0.73 27.65 32.61
N LYS A 91 -0.43 27.70 33.28
CA LYS A 91 -1.45 26.63 33.19
C LYS A 91 -2.05 26.49 31.79
N ALA A 92 -2.47 27.60 31.18
CA ALA A 92 -3.04 27.63 29.83
C ALA A 92 -2.00 27.19 28.78
N ARG A 93 -0.75 27.63 28.96
CA ARG A 93 0.39 27.21 28.14
C ARG A 93 0.60 25.69 28.19
N THR A 94 0.60 25.09 29.38
CA THR A 94 0.78 23.64 29.53
C THR A 94 -0.36 22.86 28.88
N LEU A 95 -1.61 23.29 29.09
CA LEU A 95 -2.78 22.66 28.46
C LEU A 95 -2.70 22.74 26.93
N LEU A 96 -2.45 23.92 26.38
CA LEU A 96 -2.43 24.12 24.94
C LEU A 96 -1.27 23.35 24.28
N LEU A 97 -0.08 23.33 24.92
CA LEU A 97 1.03 22.50 24.44
C LEU A 97 0.72 21.01 24.48
N GLY A 98 -0.03 20.54 25.49
CA GLY A 98 -0.51 19.17 25.55
C GLY A 98 -1.39 18.82 24.35
N VAL A 99 -2.39 19.66 24.07
CA VAL A 99 -3.31 19.48 22.94
C VAL A 99 -2.59 19.53 21.60
N THR A 100 -1.72 20.53 21.39
CA THR A 100 -0.99 20.66 20.13
C THR A 100 -0.05 19.48 19.88
N ASN A 101 0.46 18.82 20.93
CA ASN A 101 1.40 17.71 20.75
C ASN A 101 0.73 16.34 20.58
N ILE A 102 -0.61 16.23 20.69
CA ILE A 102 -1.32 14.94 20.55
C ILE A 102 -0.93 14.21 19.25
N PRO A 103 -0.90 14.84 18.06
CA PRO A 103 -0.54 14.15 16.82
C PRO A 103 0.89 13.60 16.81
N MET A 104 1.80 14.24 17.54
CA MET A 104 3.21 13.83 17.61
C MET A 104 3.44 12.74 18.68
N LEU A 105 2.53 12.60 19.64
CA LEU A 105 2.63 11.62 20.73
C LEU A 105 1.96 10.28 20.39
N ASN A 106 0.92 10.32 19.55
CA ASN A 106 0.22 9.14 19.09
C ASN A 106 1.01 8.44 17.97
N ALA A 107 0.76 7.14 17.80
CA ALA A 107 1.21 6.44 16.59
C ALA A 107 0.50 7.02 15.35
N ASP A 108 1.21 7.13 14.23
CA ASP A 108 0.68 7.72 12.99
C ASP A 108 -0.61 7.05 12.52
N ILE A 109 -0.73 5.74 12.72
CA ILE A 109 -1.94 4.96 12.37
C ILE A 109 -3.17 5.40 13.16
N VAL A 110 -2.99 5.71 14.45
CA VAL A 110 -4.07 6.19 15.32
C VAL A 110 -4.52 7.56 14.84
N THR A 111 -3.58 8.43 14.48
CA THR A 111 -3.86 9.76 13.94
C THR A 111 -4.58 9.68 12.59
N GLY A 112 -4.11 8.83 11.67
CA GLY A 112 -4.72 8.63 10.35
C GLY A 112 -6.16 8.14 10.43
N ILE A 113 -6.41 7.07 11.18
CA ILE A 113 -7.77 6.51 11.36
C ILE A 113 -8.69 7.52 12.07
N SER A 114 -8.19 8.21 13.11
CA SER A 114 -8.99 9.20 13.85
C SER A 114 -9.41 10.38 12.95
N LEU A 115 -8.51 10.87 12.10
CA LEU A 115 -8.80 11.94 11.16
C LEU A 115 -9.75 11.47 10.05
N MET A 116 -9.57 10.26 9.55
CA MET A 116 -10.51 9.64 8.60
C MET A 116 -11.92 9.60 9.19
N LEU A 117 -12.09 9.04 10.39
CA LEU A 117 -13.39 8.98 11.08
C LEU A 117 -13.98 10.38 11.34
N LEU A 118 -13.14 11.36 11.68
CA LEU A 118 -13.58 12.75 11.86
C LEU A 118 -14.08 13.36 10.54
N PHE A 119 -13.36 13.18 9.44
CA PHE A 119 -13.79 13.67 8.13
C PHE A 119 -15.11 13.05 7.71
N ILE A 120 -15.30 11.76 7.94
CA ILE A 120 -16.56 11.05 7.69
C ILE A 120 -17.68 11.62 8.55
N ALA A 121 -17.45 11.80 9.86
CA ALA A 121 -18.44 12.35 10.78
C ALA A 121 -18.86 13.78 10.38
N CYS A 122 -17.93 14.56 9.83
CA CYS A 122 -18.17 15.89 9.28
C CYS A 122 -18.68 15.89 7.82
N ARG A 123 -18.92 14.72 7.22
CA ARG A 123 -19.38 14.53 5.83
C ARG A 123 -18.44 15.13 4.78
N PHE A 124 -17.13 15.09 5.02
CA PHE A 124 -16.14 15.36 3.98
C PHE A 124 -15.97 14.14 3.09
N THR A 125 -15.91 14.36 1.78
CA THR A 125 -15.44 13.36 0.82
C THR A 125 -13.92 13.26 0.91
N LEU A 126 -13.38 12.05 1.08
CA LEU A 126 -11.93 11.86 1.10
C LEU A 126 -11.32 12.23 -0.25
N GLY A 127 -10.15 12.86 -0.22
CA GLY A 127 -9.43 13.31 -1.41
C GLY A 127 -8.29 14.28 -1.07
N PHE A 128 -7.92 15.12 -2.03
CA PHE A 128 -6.80 16.06 -1.87
C PHE A 128 -6.95 16.97 -0.63
N SER A 129 -8.16 17.47 -0.37
CA SER A 129 -8.45 18.40 0.73
C SER A 129 -8.28 17.74 2.11
N THR A 130 -8.72 16.50 2.27
CA THR A 130 -8.61 15.75 3.54
C THR A 130 -7.16 15.38 3.82
N ILE A 131 -6.39 14.99 2.80
CA ILE A 131 -4.94 14.80 2.94
C ILE A 131 -4.29 16.12 3.37
N LEU A 132 -4.58 17.23 2.68
CA LEU A 132 -3.98 18.53 3.01
C LEU A 132 -4.30 18.96 4.44
N LEU A 133 -5.56 18.83 4.89
CA LEU A 133 -5.97 19.17 6.26
C LEU A 133 -5.31 18.28 7.31
N ALA A 134 -5.21 16.98 7.04
CA ALA A 134 -4.51 16.04 7.91
C ALA A 134 -3.03 16.42 8.04
N HIS A 135 -2.39 16.74 6.91
CA HIS A 135 -1.00 17.13 6.86
C HIS A 135 -0.72 18.45 7.56
N ILE A 136 -1.62 19.44 7.44
CA ILE A 136 -1.52 20.68 8.21
C ILE A 136 -1.58 20.36 9.71
N THR A 137 -2.53 19.53 10.12
CA THR A 137 -2.78 19.20 11.53
C THR A 137 -1.58 18.54 12.20
N PHE A 138 -0.97 17.54 11.55
CA PHE A 138 0.20 16.87 12.13
C PHE A 138 1.49 17.68 12.00
N ASN A 139 1.58 18.66 11.08
CA ASN A 139 2.79 19.48 10.89
C ASN A 139 2.90 20.69 11.83
N ILE A 140 1.78 21.23 12.30
CA ILE A 140 1.74 22.35 13.26
C ILE A 140 2.66 22.13 14.49
N PRO A 141 2.69 20.96 15.16
CA PRO A 141 3.50 20.71 16.35
C PRO A 141 5.00 20.80 16.05
N TYR A 142 5.44 20.28 14.90
CA TYR A 142 6.84 20.34 14.44
C TYR A 142 7.30 21.79 14.21
N VAL A 143 6.43 22.63 13.65
CA VAL A 143 6.69 24.07 13.50
C VAL A 143 6.79 24.74 14.87
N ILE A 144 5.85 24.47 15.79
CA ILE A 144 5.87 25.04 17.15
C ILE A 144 7.16 24.66 17.87
N LEU A 145 7.60 23.41 17.77
CA LEU A 145 8.85 22.92 18.36
C LEU A 145 10.10 23.57 17.76
N SER A 146 10.04 24.03 16.51
CA SER A 146 11.16 24.72 15.86
C SER A 146 11.20 26.22 16.18
N VAL A 147 10.04 26.88 16.21
CA VAL A 147 9.93 28.34 16.44
C VAL A 147 10.09 28.70 17.91
N MET A 148 9.49 27.92 18.81
CA MET A 148 9.42 28.27 20.23
C MET A 148 10.79 28.36 20.94
N PRO A 149 11.80 27.50 20.67
CA PRO A 149 13.15 27.67 21.22
C PRO A 149 13.80 28.98 20.79
N LYS A 150 13.65 29.39 19.52
CA LYS A 150 14.21 30.66 19.03
C LYS A 150 13.51 31.86 19.67
N LEU A 151 12.20 31.78 19.80
CA LEU A 151 11.40 32.79 20.46
C LEU A 151 11.75 32.97 21.96
N LYS A 152 12.18 31.88 22.64
CA LYS A 152 12.74 31.96 24.01
C LYS A 152 14.14 32.55 24.07
N GLN A 153 14.92 32.45 22.99
CA GLN A 153 16.28 33.00 22.89
C GLN A 153 16.27 34.50 22.54
N THR A 154 15.20 34.99 21.90
CA THR A 154 15.04 36.41 21.56
C THR A 154 15.03 37.29 22.81
N SER A 155 15.81 38.37 22.80
CA SER A 155 15.93 39.29 23.92
C SER A 155 14.69 40.19 24.01
N LYS A 156 13.89 40.04 25.07
CA LYS A 156 12.75 40.92 25.34
C LYS A 156 13.13 42.40 25.37
N ARG A 157 14.37 42.71 25.81
CA ARG A 157 14.90 44.08 25.89
C ARG A 157 15.01 44.76 24.52
N THR A 158 15.27 44.00 23.45
CA THR A 158 15.40 44.58 22.09
C THR A 158 14.05 45.02 21.54
N TYR A 159 12.98 44.30 21.89
CA TYR A 159 11.62 44.70 21.56
C TYR A 159 11.19 45.94 22.37
N GLU A 160 11.46 45.95 23.68
CA GLU A 160 11.17 47.11 24.55
C GLU A 160 11.92 48.37 24.10
N ALA A 161 13.21 48.26 23.76
CA ALA A 161 14.00 49.38 23.24
C ALA A 161 13.45 49.95 21.91
N ALA A 162 12.87 49.12 21.05
CA ALA A 162 12.25 49.59 19.82
C ALA A 162 10.99 50.44 20.11
N LEU A 163 10.18 50.02 21.09
CA LEU A 163 9.01 50.78 21.53
C LEU A 163 9.42 52.11 22.17
N ASP A 164 10.47 52.13 22.99
CA ASP A 164 11.01 53.35 23.62
C ASP A 164 11.50 54.37 22.60
N LEU A 165 12.02 53.91 21.46
CA LEU A 165 12.43 54.76 20.32
C LEU A 165 11.25 55.23 19.45
N GLY A 166 10.00 54.97 19.87
CA GLY A 166 8.79 55.41 19.19
C GLY A 166 8.27 54.46 18.09
N ALA A 167 8.80 53.23 18.00
CA ALA A 167 8.24 52.26 17.06
C ALA A 167 6.85 51.78 17.52
N SER A 168 5.91 51.66 16.58
CA SER A 168 4.65 50.98 16.86
C SER A 168 4.87 49.48 17.13
N PRO A 169 4.00 48.80 17.92
CA PRO A 169 4.14 47.37 18.21
C PRO A 169 4.23 46.49 16.95
N SER A 170 3.48 46.82 15.91
CA SER A 170 3.54 46.10 14.63
C SER A 170 4.86 46.32 13.89
N TYR A 171 5.41 47.54 13.93
CA TYR A 171 6.72 47.84 13.37
C TYR A 171 7.84 47.14 14.13
N ALA A 172 7.83 47.22 15.47
CA ALA A 172 8.77 46.53 16.34
C ALA A 172 8.73 45.01 16.14
N PHE A 173 7.54 44.42 16.05
CA PHE A 173 7.39 42.99 15.73
C PHE A 173 8.01 42.65 14.37
N ARG A 174 7.63 43.37 13.30
CA ARG A 174 8.05 43.06 11.93
C ARG A 174 9.55 43.29 11.69
N LYS A 175 10.17 44.25 12.39
CA LYS A 175 11.57 44.65 12.18
C LYS A 175 12.55 44.08 13.21
N VAL A 176 12.09 43.66 14.38
CA VAL A 176 12.94 43.14 15.45
C VAL A 176 12.64 41.68 15.72
N VAL A 177 11.41 41.37 16.17
CA VAL A 177 11.04 40.01 16.61
C VAL A 177 11.03 39.03 15.44
N LEU A 178 10.36 39.37 14.34
CA LEU A 178 10.20 38.47 13.20
C LEU A 178 11.57 38.06 12.60
N PRO A 179 12.51 38.99 12.28
CA PRO A 179 13.86 38.63 11.83
C PRO A 179 14.63 37.73 12.79
N ASP A 180 14.47 37.90 14.11
CA ASP A 180 15.16 37.10 15.12
C ASP A 180 14.63 35.66 15.16
N ILE A 181 13.33 35.46 14.95
CA ILE A 181 12.72 34.12 14.92
C ILE A 181 12.70 33.50 13.52
N MET A 182 13.04 34.24 12.46
CA MET A 182 13.08 33.74 11.07
C MET A 182 13.88 32.43 10.90
N PRO A 183 15.05 32.23 11.54
CA PRO A 183 15.74 30.95 11.44
C PRO A 183 14.91 29.78 11.96
N GLY A 184 14.16 29.98 13.06
CA GLY A 184 13.26 28.96 13.62
C GLY A 184 12.03 28.71 12.74
N ILE A 185 11.50 29.75 12.12
CA ILE A 185 10.40 29.63 11.14
C ILE A 185 10.87 28.81 9.93
N PHE A 186 12.07 29.10 9.40
CA PHE A 186 12.62 28.40 8.24
C PHE A 186 12.94 26.93 8.56
N SER A 187 13.51 26.67 9.74
CA SER A 187 13.70 25.30 10.25
C SER A 187 12.37 24.56 10.42
N GLY A 188 11.35 25.22 10.96
CA GLY A 188 10.01 24.65 11.10
C GLY A 188 9.36 24.31 9.77
N PHE A 189 9.48 25.19 8.78
CA PHE A 189 9.01 24.93 7.41
C PHE A 189 9.69 23.71 6.79
N LEU A 190 11.02 23.64 6.85
CA LEU A 190 11.78 22.52 6.27
C LEU A 190 11.47 21.20 6.97
N LEU A 191 11.30 21.23 8.29
CA LEU A 191 10.92 20.05 9.07
C LEU A 191 9.51 19.57 8.66
N ALA A 192 8.52 20.47 8.64
CA ALA A 192 7.15 20.16 8.23
C ALA A 192 7.08 19.65 6.78
N PHE A 193 7.83 20.27 5.86
CA PHE A 193 7.92 19.83 4.47
C PHE A 193 8.50 18.42 4.36
N THR A 194 9.57 18.13 5.12
CA THR A 194 10.22 16.81 5.12
C THR A 194 9.28 15.74 5.67
N MET A 195 8.63 16.01 6.81
CA MET A 195 7.67 15.07 7.41
C MET A 195 6.47 14.83 6.49
N SER A 196 5.97 15.87 5.80
CA SER A 196 4.87 15.71 4.85
C SER A 196 5.23 14.97 3.57
N LEU A 197 6.51 14.96 3.19
CA LEU A 197 6.96 14.36 1.94
C LEU A 197 7.09 12.83 2.07
N ASP A 198 7.46 12.33 3.25
CA ASP A 198 7.61 10.89 3.51
C ASP A 198 6.36 10.21 4.07
N ASP A 199 5.36 10.98 4.53
CA ASP A 199 4.18 10.40 5.18
C ASP A 199 3.44 9.44 4.23
N PHE A 200 3.29 8.22 4.71
CA PHE A 200 2.47 7.19 4.08
C PHE A 200 1.18 6.97 4.86
N VAL A 201 1.27 6.86 6.19
CA VAL A 201 0.20 6.30 7.02
C VAL A 201 -1.00 7.26 7.08
N ILE A 202 -0.77 8.53 7.39
CA ILE A 202 -1.86 9.51 7.48
C ILE A 202 -2.48 9.71 6.10
N THR A 203 -1.65 9.81 5.07
CA THR A 203 -2.09 9.90 3.68
C THR A 203 -2.97 8.72 3.28
N HIS A 204 -2.56 7.48 3.58
CA HIS A 204 -3.30 6.27 3.18
C HIS A 204 -4.75 6.25 3.69
N PHE A 205 -4.97 6.69 4.93
CA PHE A 205 -6.30 6.74 5.53
C PHE A 205 -7.11 7.99 5.15
N THR A 206 -6.45 9.06 4.68
CA THR A 206 -7.12 10.33 4.38
C THR A 206 -7.21 10.64 2.89
N LYS A 207 -6.60 9.83 2.03
CA LYS A 207 -6.73 9.93 0.57
C LYS A 207 -8.09 9.44 0.08
N GLY A 208 -8.50 9.95 -1.07
CA GLY A 208 -9.66 9.47 -1.82
C GLY A 208 -9.25 8.69 -3.06
N PRO A 209 -10.22 8.09 -3.79
CA PRO A 209 -9.94 7.32 -4.99
C PRO A 209 -9.27 8.16 -6.07
N GLY A 210 -8.31 7.54 -6.76
CA GLY A 210 -7.56 8.19 -7.85
C GLY A 210 -6.59 9.28 -7.39
N ILE A 211 -6.39 9.48 -6.08
CA ILE A 211 -5.44 10.46 -5.55
C ILE A 211 -4.34 9.73 -4.79
N ASP A 212 -3.25 9.45 -5.47
CA ASP A 212 -2.05 8.89 -4.86
C ASP A 212 -0.98 9.94 -4.60
N THR A 213 -0.27 9.78 -3.50
CA THR A 213 1.05 10.35 -3.28
C THR A 213 2.12 9.32 -3.66
N LEU A 214 3.35 9.77 -3.88
CA LEU A 214 4.49 8.88 -4.09
C LEU A 214 4.63 7.80 -3.03
N SER A 215 4.44 8.13 -1.75
CA SER A 215 4.52 7.15 -0.66
C SER A 215 3.47 6.05 -0.82
N THR A 216 2.21 6.41 -1.10
CA THR A 216 1.13 5.43 -1.32
C THR A 216 1.27 4.65 -2.62
N LYS A 217 1.78 5.28 -3.69
CA LYS A 217 2.06 4.61 -4.97
C LYS A 217 3.24 3.65 -4.86
N ILE A 218 4.31 4.04 -4.17
CA ILE A 218 5.46 3.15 -3.93
C ILE A 218 5.05 1.94 -3.10
N TYR A 219 4.25 2.14 -2.05
CA TYR A 219 3.79 1.04 -1.22
C TYR A 219 3.00 0.00 -2.02
N SER A 220 2.01 0.45 -2.79
CA SER A 220 1.17 -0.44 -3.61
C SER A 220 1.98 -1.15 -4.70
N GLU A 221 2.89 -0.46 -5.39
CA GLU A 221 3.70 -1.08 -6.45
C GLU A 221 4.80 -2.02 -5.91
N VAL A 222 5.30 -1.83 -4.68
CA VAL A 222 6.31 -2.74 -4.11
C VAL A 222 5.74 -4.11 -3.78
N ARG A 223 4.45 -4.18 -3.40
CA ARG A 223 3.79 -5.43 -2.99
C ARG A 223 3.22 -6.24 -4.15
N LYS A 224 2.86 -5.60 -5.26
CA LYS A 224 2.39 -6.26 -6.50
C LYS A 224 3.45 -7.09 -7.24
N GLY A 225 4.73 -6.88 -6.92
CA GLY A 225 5.85 -7.43 -7.68
C GLY A 225 6.66 -6.32 -8.33
N ILE A 226 7.93 -6.58 -8.64
CA ILE A 226 8.86 -5.47 -8.80
C ILE A 226 9.01 -5.03 -10.25
N LYS A 227 8.38 -3.90 -10.56
CA LYS A 227 8.63 -3.11 -11.77
C LYS A 227 9.97 -2.37 -11.62
N PRO A 228 10.97 -2.59 -12.50
CA PRO A 228 12.28 -1.96 -12.37
C PRO A 228 12.27 -0.42 -12.37
N GLU A 229 11.22 0.20 -12.91
CA GLU A 229 10.95 1.64 -12.83
C GLU A 229 10.88 2.13 -11.37
N MET A 230 10.42 1.28 -10.44
CA MET A 230 10.38 1.61 -9.01
C MET A 230 11.77 1.74 -8.42
N TYR A 231 12.75 0.97 -8.90
CA TYR A 231 14.14 1.13 -8.48
C TYR A 231 14.72 2.47 -8.92
N ALA A 232 14.37 2.92 -10.14
CA ALA A 232 14.74 4.23 -10.64
C ALA A 232 14.11 5.35 -9.79
N LEU A 233 12.83 5.22 -9.43
CA LEU A 233 12.13 6.15 -8.54
C LEU A 233 12.76 6.23 -7.14
N SER A 234 12.97 5.08 -6.48
CA SER A 234 13.61 5.03 -5.16
C SER A 234 15.01 5.65 -5.19
N THR A 235 15.75 5.45 -6.28
CA THR A 235 17.07 6.07 -6.50
C THR A 235 16.98 7.58 -6.56
N ILE A 236 16.04 8.13 -7.35
CA ILE A 236 15.84 9.59 -7.46
C ILE A 236 15.41 10.18 -6.12
N MET A 237 14.48 9.55 -5.42
CA MET A 237 14.01 10.02 -4.11
C MET A 237 15.14 10.05 -3.09
N PHE A 238 15.89 8.96 -2.98
CA PHE A 238 17.01 8.87 -2.04
C PHE A 238 18.07 9.94 -2.33
N LEU A 239 18.47 10.10 -3.59
CA LEU A 239 19.43 11.15 -3.99
C LEU A 239 18.89 12.55 -3.69
N THR A 240 17.59 12.79 -3.93
CA THR A 240 16.97 14.08 -3.66
C THR A 240 16.96 14.40 -2.16
N VAL A 241 16.55 13.46 -1.31
CA VAL A 241 16.57 13.60 0.15
C VAL A 241 18.00 13.81 0.66
N LEU A 242 18.97 13.04 0.15
CA LEU A 242 20.38 13.18 0.51
C LEU A 242 20.92 14.57 0.14
N ILE A 243 20.60 15.06 -1.07
CA ILE A 243 20.96 16.41 -1.53
C ILE A 243 20.32 17.46 -0.63
N LEU A 244 19.02 17.34 -0.31
CA LEU A 244 18.31 18.27 0.58
C LEU A 244 18.93 18.28 1.98
N LEU A 245 19.22 17.13 2.58
CA LEU A 245 19.87 17.03 3.88
C LEU A 245 21.27 17.63 3.88
N PHE A 246 22.04 17.40 2.82
CA PHE A 246 23.36 18.00 2.67
C PHE A 246 23.27 19.52 2.56
N LEU A 247 22.33 20.00 1.74
CA LEU A 247 22.05 21.43 1.57
C LEU A 247 21.63 22.09 2.91
N VAL A 248 20.71 21.49 3.67
CA VAL A 248 20.26 22.01 4.97
C VAL A 248 21.42 22.06 5.97
N ASN A 249 22.25 21.00 6.04
CA ASN A 249 23.37 20.95 6.97
C ASN A 249 24.56 21.85 6.56
N MET A 250 24.66 22.26 5.29
CA MET A 250 25.68 23.21 4.85
C MET A 250 25.35 24.67 5.22
N THR A 251 24.14 24.96 5.73
CA THR A 251 23.79 26.31 6.21
C THR A 251 24.47 26.56 7.56
N PRO A 252 25.47 27.46 7.68
CA PRO A 252 26.25 27.57 8.92
C PRO A 252 25.45 28.25 10.02
N ASP A 253 25.26 27.56 11.14
CA ASP A 253 24.52 28.05 12.30
C ASP A 253 25.38 28.85 13.31
N ASP A 254 26.68 29.06 13.04
CA ASP A 254 27.61 29.70 13.98
C ASP A 254 27.68 31.25 13.82
N PRO A 255 27.22 32.03 14.82
CA PRO A 255 27.30 33.50 14.80
C PRO A 255 28.74 34.04 14.87
N LYS A 256 29.73 33.26 15.33
CA LYS A 256 31.15 33.68 15.31
C LYS A 256 31.75 33.62 13.89
N VAL A 257 31.31 32.67 13.06
CA VAL A 257 31.70 32.57 11.64
C VAL A 257 31.08 33.72 10.84
N LYS A 258 29.87 34.17 11.16
CA LYS A 258 29.24 35.34 10.51
C LYS A 258 30.04 36.64 10.66
N LYS A 259 30.70 36.88 11.79
CA LYS A 259 31.54 38.09 12.00
C LYS A 259 32.92 37.97 11.33
N ALA A 260 33.54 36.80 11.34
CA ALA A 260 34.81 36.56 10.63
C ALA A 260 34.64 36.58 9.10
N ALA A 261 33.47 36.17 8.60
CA ALA A 261 33.14 36.08 7.18
C ALA A 261 32.87 37.42 6.46
N VAL A 262 32.87 38.56 7.18
CA VAL A 262 32.68 39.91 6.62
C VAL A 262 33.98 40.44 5.98
N HIS A 263 35.15 39.91 6.34
CA HIS A 263 36.46 40.39 5.86
C HIS A 263 37.21 39.44 4.91
N ALA A 264 36.63 38.32 4.49
CA ALA A 264 37.24 37.44 3.48
C ALA A 264 36.60 37.66 2.09
N PRO A 265 37.38 37.69 0.98
CA PRO A 265 36.82 37.83 -0.35
C PRO A 265 35.92 36.63 -0.65
N ALA A 266 34.64 36.89 -0.93
CA ALA A 266 33.66 35.85 -1.16
C ALA A 266 34.02 35.05 -2.44
N GLY A 267 34.56 33.84 -2.27
CA GLY A 267 34.83 32.91 -3.36
C GLY A 267 33.55 32.60 -4.16
N LYS A 268 33.70 32.36 -5.47
CA LYS A 268 32.58 32.10 -6.42
C LYS A 268 31.56 31.07 -5.89
N PHE A 269 32.01 30.07 -5.13
CA PHE A 269 31.18 29.03 -4.52
C PHE A 269 30.19 29.57 -3.45
N ARG A 270 30.60 30.57 -2.66
CA ARG A 270 29.75 31.17 -1.61
C ARG A 270 28.69 32.11 -2.18
N LYS A 271 29.00 32.79 -3.30
CA LYS A 271 28.02 33.56 -4.08
C LYS A 271 26.99 32.63 -4.76
N PHE A 272 27.44 31.49 -5.30
CA PHE A 272 26.58 30.49 -5.90
C PHE A 272 25.62 29.85 -4.87
N SER A 273 26.13 29.41 -3.72
CA SER A 273 25.31 28.90 -2.60
C SER A 273 24.24 29.91 -2.15
N ARG A 274 24.62 31.18 -1.91
CA ARG A 274 23.64 32.21 -1.53
C ARG A 274 22.60 32.48 -2.61
N PHE A 275 22.99 32.51 -3.88
CA PHE A 275 22.08 32.69 -5.01
C PHE A 275 21.12 31.50 -5.14
N PHE A 276 21.63 30.28 -4.98
CA PHE A 276 20.86 29.05 -5.05
C PHE A 276 19.80 28.98 -3.94
N PHE A 277 20.17 29.23 -2.68
CA PHE A 277 19.22 29.15 -1.55
C PHE A 277 18.25 30.33 -1.43
N HIS A 278 18.66 31.57 -1.75
CA HIS A 278 17.78 32.73 -1.59
C HIS A 278 16.95 33.08 -2.84
N ARG A 279 17.33 32.61 -4.03
CA ARG A 279 16.63 32.96 -5.27
C ARG A 279 16.23 31.74 -6.10
N PHE A 280 17.11 30.75 -6.25
CA PHE A 280 16.86 29.65 -7.17
C PHE A 280 15.95 28.56 -6.60
N ALA A 281 16.20 28.06 -5.38
CA ALA A 281 15.37 27.03 -4.75
C ALA A 281 13.90 27.47 -4.52
N PRO A 282 13.62 28.70 -4.01
CA PRO A 282 12.25 29.19 -3.91
C PRO A 282 11.57 29.37 -5.28
N ALA A 283 12.32 29.82 -6.30
CA ALA A 283 11.80 29.99 -7.66
C ALA A 283 11.57 28.66 -8.37
N ALA A 284 12.42 27.65 -8.16
CA ALA A 284 12.27 26.31 -8.71
C ALA A 284 11.09 25.57 -8.06
N ILE A 285 10.92 25.71 -6.74
CA ILE A 285 9.74 25.18 -6.03
C ILE A 285 8.47 25.88 -6.53
N MET A 286 8.46 27.21 -6.67
CA MET A 286 7.35 27.96 -7.30
C MET A 286 7.07 27.51 -8.74
N LEU A 287 8.10 27.26 -9.54
CA LEU A 287 7.94 26.80 -10.91
C LEU A 287 7.34 25.40 -10.97
N VAL A 288 7.79 24.48 -10.10
CA VAL A 288 7.21 23.13 -9.98
C VAL A 288 5.76 23.18 -9.47
N ILE A 289 5.41 24.14 -8.60
CA ILE A 289 4.03 24.37 -8.16
C ILE A 289 3.16 24.93 -9.29
N VAL A 290 3.67 25.90 -10.06
CA VAL A 290 2.93 26.48 -11.20
C VAL A 290 2.71 25.44 -12.28
N ILE A 291 3.74 24.64 -12.60
CA ILE A 291 3.63 23.55 -13.58
C ILE A 291 2.73 22.44 -13.04
N GLY A 292 2.91 22.01 -11.78
CA GLY A 292 2.08 20.99 -11.14
C GLY A 292 0.62 21.42 -11.01
N GLY A 293 0.36 22.68 -10.70
CA GLY A 293 -0.99 23.26 -10.67
C GLY A 293 -1.65 23.35 -12.04
N PHE A 294 -0.87 23.64 -13.09
CA PHE A 294 -1.36 23.64 -14.47
C PHE A 294 -1.62 22.22 -14.99
N VAL A 295 -0.76 21.26 -14.65
CA VAL A 295 -0.94 19.84 -14.98
C VAL A 295 -2.16 19.27 -14.26
N TYR A 296 -2.28 19.46 -12.93
CA TYR A 296 -3.44 19.01 -12.15
C TYR A 296 -4.75 19.66 -12.64
N GLY A 297 -4.70 20.94 -13.00
CA GLY A 297 -5.83 21.66 -13.61
C GLY A 297 -6.18 21.18 -15.03
N SER A 298 -5.21 20.66 -15.79
CA SER A 298 -5.46 20.09 -17.13
C SER A 298 -5.95 18.64 -17.08
N SER A 299 -5.46 17.84 -16.12
CA SER A 299 -5.90 16.46 -15.90
C SER A 299 -7.31 16.38 -15.29
N SER A 300 -7.69 17.38 -14.48
CA SER A 300 -9.06 17.51 -13.97
C SER A 300 -10.04 18.14 -14.98
N GLY A 301 -9.55 18.62 -16.12
CA GLY A 301 -10.34 19.30 -17.15
C GLY A 301 -11.30 18.41 -17.95
N ASN A 302 -11.26 17.09 -17.77
CA ASN A 302 -12.16 16.14 -18.46
C ASN A 302 -13.04 15.30 -17.52
N MET A 303 -12.98 15.48 -16.19
CA MET A 303 -13.78 14.68 -15.23
C MET A 303 -15.26 15.11 -15.16
N SER A 304 -15.88 15.42 -16.29
CA SER A 304 -17.33 15.61 -16.40
C SER A 304 -18.04 14.47 -17.15
N GLY A 305 -17.31 13.40 -17.50
CA GLY A 305 -17.88 12.16 -18.04
C GLY A 305 -18.58 11.33 -16.96
N GLU A 306 -19.40 10.37 -17.42
CA GLU A 306 -19.84 9.28 -16.55
C GLU A 306 -18.60 8.55 -16.00
N LYS A 307 -18.63 8.12 -14.73
CA LYS A 307 -17.48 7.44 -14.13
C LYS A 307 -17.89 6.23 -13.30
N VAL A 308 -16.95 5.32 -13.07
CA VAL A 308 -17.09 4.20 -12.13
C VAL A 308 -15.85 4.15 -11.23
N ILE A 309 -16.06 4.09 -9.91
CA ILE A 309 -14.98 3.96 -8.93
C ILE A 309 -14.85 2.50 -8.52
N VAL A 310 -13.74 1.87 -8.86
CA VAL A 310 -13.47 0.44 -8.64
C VAL A 310 -12.42 0.28 -7.55
N TYR A 311 -12.66 -0.63 -6.60
CA TYR A 311 -11.68 -1.02 -5.57
C TYR A 311 -11.41 -2.52 -5.67
N ASN A 312 -10.23 -2.91 -6.12
CA ASN A 312 -9.89 -4.31 -6.42
C ASN A 312 -8.52 -4.68 -5.84
N TRP A 313 -8.15 -5.95 -5.96
CA TRP A 313 -6.83 -6.48 -5.64
C TRP A 313 -5.73 -5.93 -6.54
N GLY A 314 -4.51 -6.00 -6.01
CA GLY A 314 -3.25 -5.72 -6.70
C GLY A 314 -3.01 -6.58 -7.95
N ASP A 315 -2.69 -5.98 -9.10
CA ASP A 315 -2.36 -6.70 -10.36
C ASP A 315 -3.41 -7.77 -10.76
N TYR A 316 -4.69 -7.48 -10.51
CA TYR A 316 -5.82 -8.42 -10.68
C TYR A 316 -6.76 -8.10 -11.84
N ILE A 317 -6.31 -7.24 -12.74
CA ILE A 317 -6.94 -6.93 -14.03
C ILE A 317 -5.85 -6.55 -15.03
N ASP A 318 -6.00 -6.90 -16.31
CA ASP A 318 -5.18 -6.31 -17.36
C ASP A 318 -5.49 -4.80 -17.48
N PRO A 319 -4.51 -3.89 -17.30
CA PRO A 319 -4.75 -2.46 -17.41
C PRO A 319 -5.32 -2.01 -18.76
N GLU A 320 -5.05 -2.74 -19.85
CA GLU A 320 -5.60 -2.42 -21.18
C GLU A 320 -7.12 -2.63 -21.23
N ILE A 321 -7.67 -3.55 -20.44
CA ILE A 321 -9.14 -3.74 -20.30
C ILE A 321 -9.80 -2.47 -19.79
N ILE A 322 -9.15 -1.75 -18.86
CA ILE A 322 -9.66 -0.49 -18.32
C ILE A 322 -9.73 0.56 -19.44
N THR A 323 -8.65 0.73 -20.20
CA THR A 323 -8.61 1.69 -21.33
C THR A 323 -9.63 1.33 -22.40
N MET A 324 -9.76 0.05 -22.75
CA MET A 324 -10.77 -0.39 -23.71
C MET A 324 -12.20 -0.14 -23.21
N PHE A 325 -12.47 -0.36 -21.92
CA PHE A 325 -13.77 -0.04 -21.34
C PHE A 325 -14.08 1.46 -21.43
N GLU A 326 -13.12 2.32 -21.08
CA GLU A 326 -13.25 3.77 -21.17
C GLU A 326 -13.51 4.21 -22.62
N ASP A 327 -12.79 3.65 -23.60
CA ASP A 327 -12.94 3.96 -25.02
C ASP A 327 -14.28 3.47 -25.60
N GLU A 328 -14.73 2.27 -25.22
CA GLU A 328 -15.97 1.67 -25.72
C GLU A 328 -17.23 2.31 -25.12
N THR A 329 -17.17 2.70 -23.85
CA THR A 329 -18.35 3.18 -23.10
C THR A 329 -18.39 4.69 -22.91
N GLY A 330 -17.23 5.35 -22.95
CA GLY A 330 -17.08 6.74 -22.53
C GLY A 330 -17.19 6.95 -21.01
N ILE A 331 -17.15 5.87 -20.21
CA ILE A 331 -17.19 5.92 -18.74
C ILE A 331 -15.76 5.88 -18.21
N ASP A 332 -15.33 6.93 -17.52
CA ASP A 332 -14.01 7.00 -16.90
C ASP A 332 -13.91 6.02 -15.71
N VAL A 333 -12.79 5.30 -15.57
CA VAL A 333 -12.57 4.36 -14.48
C VAL A 333 -11.59 4.94 -13.47
N VAL A 334 -12.07 5.14 -12.24
CA VAL A 334 -11.19 5.46 -11.10
C VAL A 334 -10.87 4.17 -10.37
N TYR A 335 -9.70 3.59 -10.66
CA TYR A 335 -9.28 2.30 -10.13
C TYR A 335 -8.39 2.45 -8.89
N GLU A 336 -8.77 1.83 -7.77
CA GLU A 336 -7.98 1.79 -6.54
C GLU A 336 -7.61 0.34 -6.14
N GLU A 337 -6.38 0.23 -5.66
CA GLU A 337 -5.63 -0.94 -5.19
C GLU A 337 -5.85 -1.38 -3.72
N TYR A 338 -6.11 -2.64 -3.39
CA TYR A 338 -5.86 -3.19 -2.05
C TYR A 338 -5.19 -4.56 -2.05
N GLU A 339 -4.75 -5.00 -0.88
CA GLU A 339 -3.89 -6.18 -0.73
C GLU A 339 -4.48 -7.26 0.17
N THR A 340 -5.34 -6.89 1.11
CA THR A 340 -6.08 -7.85 1.94
C THR A 340 -7.50 -7.35 2.15
N ASN A 341 -8.42 -8.29 2.35
CA ASN A 341 -9.81 -7.98 2.68
C ASN A 341 -9.91 -7.13 3.96
N GLU A 342 -8.99 -7.28 4.91
CA GLU A 342 -8.96 -6.54 6.19
C GLU A 342 -8.54 -5.07 6.02
N ILE A 343 -7.81 -4.72 4.95
CA ILE A 343 -7.53 -3.33 4.57
C ILE A 343 -8.74 -2.74 3.83
N MET A 344 -9.40 -3.54 3.01
CA MET A 344 -10.55 -3.13 2.22
C MET A 344 -11.78 -2.86 3.10
N TYR A 345 -12.12 -3.80 3.99
CA TYR A 345 -13.38 -3.81 4.73
C TYR A 345 -13.61 -2.54 5.56
N PRO A 346 -12.66 -2.05 6.39
CA PRO A 346 -12.88 -0.84 7.17
C PRO A 346 -13.15 0.40 6.29
N LYS A 347 -12.51 0.50 5.11
CA LYS A 347 -12.77 1.61 4.18
C LYS A 347 -14.20 1.55 3.66
N VAL A 348 -14.67 0.39 3.22
CA VAL A 348 -16.05 0.22 2.72
C VAL A 348 -17.07 0.40 3.84
N GLN A 349 -16.88 -0.26 4.98
CA GLN A 349 -17.77 -0.18 6.15
C GLN A 349 -17.92 1.26 6.65
N SER A 350 -16.84 2.04 6.62
CA SER A 350 -16.88 3.44 7.07
C SER A 350 -17.74 4.35 6.17
N GLY A 351 -17.99 3.95 4.92
CA GLY A 351 -18.71 4.73 3.93
C GLY A 351 -18.00 6.02 3.49
N ALA A 352 -16.73 6.21 3.87
CA ALA A 352 -15.95 7.42 3.57
C ALA A 352 -15.78 7.70 2.07
N ILE A 353 -15.69 6.60 1.34
CA ILE A 353 -15.56 6.56 -0.10
C ILE A 353 -16.74 5.74 -0.62
N ALA A 354 -17.46 6.32 -1.57
CA ALA A 354 -18.49 5.62 -2.32
C ALA A 354 -17.85 4.90 -3.50
N TYR A 355 -17.29 3.73 -3.24
CA TYR A 355 -16.88 2.82 -4.32
C TYR A 355 -18.13 2.31 -5.02
N ASP A 356 -18.05 2.21 -6.34
CA ASP A 356 -19.14 1.72 -7.19
C ASP A 356 -19.03 0.20 -7.42
N VAL A 357 -17.81 -0.32 -7.52
CA VAL A 357 -17.52 -1.77 -7.61
C VAL A 357 -16.40 -2.12 -6.62
N VAL A 358 -16.55 -3.23 -5.89
CA VAL A 358 -15.51 -3.80 -5.02
C VAL A 358 -15.37 -5.29 -5.35
N CYS A 359 -14.16 -5.87 -5.21
CA CYS A 359 -13.91 -7.29 -5.52
C CYS A 359 -13.49 -8.13 -4.28
N PRO A 360 -14.31 -8.24 -3.23
CA PRO A 360 -14.00 -9.06 -2.05
C PRO A 360 -13.91 -10.57 -2.37
N SER A 361 -13.26 -11.30 -1.48
CA SER A 361 -13.34 -12.77 -1.43
C SER A 361 -14.64 -13.25 -0.78
N ASP A 362 -15.02 -14.51 -1.04
CA ASP A 362 -16.19 -15.22 -0.50
C ASP A 362 -16.62 -14.83 0.93
N TYR A 363 -15.82 -15.10 1.96
CA TYR A 363 -16.17 -14.80 3.35
C TYR A 363 -16.41 -13.31 3.60
N MET A 364 -15.73 -12.45 2.85
CA MET A 364 -15.87 -11.01 2.98
C MET A 364 -17.15 -10.50 2.31
N VAL A 365 -17.57 -11.11 1.19
CA VAL A 365 -18.92 -10.89 0.63
C VAL A 365 -19.97 -11.22 1.69
N GLN A 366 -19.89 -12.40 2.31
CA GLN A 366 -20.83 -12.82 3.34
C GLN A 366 -20.87 -11.80 4.50
N ARG A 367 -19.71 -11.40 5.03
CA ARG A 367 -19.62 -10.40 6.10
C ARG A 367 -20.25 -9.06 5.70
N MET A 368 -20.04 -8.62 4.45
CA MET A 368 -20.62 -7.37 3.94
C MET A 368 -22.14 -7.46 3.77
N ILE A 369 -22.68 -8.62 3.38
CA ILE A 369 -24.14 -8.87 3.36
C ILE A 369 -24.71 -8.81 4.78
N GLU A 370 -24.09 -9.51 5.75
CA GLU A 370 -24.53 -9.54 7.15
C GLU A 370 -24.54 -8.15 7.81
N ASN A 371 -23.67 -7.25 7.36
CA ASN A 371 -23.57 -5.88 7.85
C ASN A 371 -24.35 -4.86 6.99
N ASP A 372 -25.21 -5.30 6.07
CA ASP A 372 -26.06 -4.46 5.20
C ASP A 372 -25.25 -3.44 4.37
N LEU A 373 -24.07 -3.84 3.88
CA LEU A 373 -23.14 -2.98 3.15
C LEU A 373 -23.27 -3.06 1.63
N LEU A 374 -24.02 -4.03 1.08
CA LEU A 374 -24.12 -4.28 -0.37
C LEU A 374 -25.50 -3.89 -0.93
N ALA A 375 -25.52 -3.46 -2.19
CA ALA A 375 -26.73 -3.29 -2.99
C ALA A 375 -26.96 -4.52 -3.88
N GLU A 376 -28.22 -4.93 -4.05
CA GLU A 376 -28.58 -5.98 -5.01
C GLU A 376 -28.19 -5.55 -6.44
N ILE A 377 -27.60 -6.45 -7.22
CA ILE A 377 -27.21 -6.20 -8.61
C ILE A 377 -28.43 -6.41 -9.52
N ASN A 378 -28.72 -5.48 -10.42
CA ASN A 378 -29.74 -5.73 -11.44
C ASN A 378 -29.14 -6.53 -12.61
N TYR A 379 -29.36 -7.85 -12.64
CA TYR A 379 -28.84 -8.70 -13.71
C TYR A 379 -29.43 -8.44 -15.09
N GLU A 380 -30.54 -7.69 -15.22
CA GLU A 380 -30.99 -7.21 -16.54
C GLU A 380 -29.96 -6.28 -17.19
N ASN A 381 -29.18 -5.56 -16.39
CA ASN A 381 -28.08 -4.70 -16.86
C ASN A 381 -26.77 -5.46 -17.05
N VAL A 382 -26.73 -6.76 -16.71
CA VAL A 382 -25.55 -7.63 -16.80
C VAL A 382 -25.84 -8.86 -17.69
N PRO A 383 -26.27 -8.69 -18.96
CA PRO A 383 -26.65 -9.80 -19.83
C PRO A 383 -25.52 -10.78 -20.15
N ASN A 384 -24.25 -10.37 -20.01
CA ASN A 384 -23.10 -11.25 -20.21
C ASN A 384 -22.89 -12.23 -19.05
N LEU A 385 -23.62 -12.10 -17.94
CA LEU A 385 -23.60 -13.05 -16.82
C LEU A 385 -23.90 -14.49 -17.27
N LYS A 386 -24.66 -14.65 -18.37
CA LYS A 386 -24.94 -15.94 -19.01
C LYS A 386 -23.70 -16.76 -19.43
N TYR A 387 -22.52 -16.13 -19.50
CA TYR A 387 -21.27 -16.79 -19.83
C TYR A 387 -20.50 -17.29 -18.60
N ILE A 388 -20.93 -16.91 -17.40
CA ILE A 388 -20.42 -17.45 -16.14
C ILE A 388 -21.07 -18.81 -15.92
N ASP A 389 -20.27 -19.87 -15.74
CA ASP A 389 -20.83 -21.21 -15.60
C ASP A 389 -21.71 -21.35 -14.35
N ASP A 390 -22.80 -22.11 -14.51
CA ASP A 390 -23.78 -22.37 -13.45
C ASP A 390 -23.16 -22.97 -12.19
N ILE A 391 -22.05 -23.72 -12.33
CA ILE A 391 -21.35 -24.30 -11.17
C ILE A 391 -20.78 -23.23 -10.23
N TYR A 392 -20.20 -22.15 -10.78
CA TYR A 392 -19.65 -21.08 -9.96
C TYR A 392 -20.77 -20.26 -9.34
N MET A 393 -21.87 -20.05 -10.07
CA MET A 393 -23.08 -19.45 -9.51
C MET A 393 -23.66 -20.30 -8.37
N GLU A 394 -23.68 -21.63 -8.49
CA GLU A 394 -24.14 -22.50 -7.40
C GLU A 394 -23.19 -22.44 -6.20
N MET A 395 -21.88 -22.39 -6.44
CA MET A 395 -20.88 -22.22 -5.38
C MET A 395 -21.03 -20.88 -4.65
N SER A 396 -21.35 -19.80 -5.37
CA SER A 396 -21.57 -18.48 -4.77
C SER A 396 -22.67 -18.45 -3.71
N LYS A 397 -23.64 -19.36 -3.77
CA LYS A 397 -24.70 -19.47 -2.76
C LYS A 397 -24.20 -19.79 -1.35
N GLN A 398 -22.96 -20.25 -1.20
CA GLN A 398 -22.36 -20.48 0.11
C GLN A 398 -22.14 -19.16 0.88
N TYR A 399 -21.86 -18.06 0.17
CA TYR A 399 -21.63 -16.74 0.75
C TYR A 399 -22.67 -15.68 0.36
N ASP A 400 -23.40 -15.88 -0.74
CA ASP A 400 -24.52 -15.06 -1.23
C ASP A 400 -25.73 -15.97 -1.53
N PRO A 401 -26.52 -16.38 -0.51
CA PRO A 401 -27.50 -17.49 -0.64
C PRO A 401 -28.55 -17.36 -1.75
N GLU A 402 -28.87 -16.13 -2.14
CA GLU A 402 -29.84 -15.84 -3.21
C GLU A 402 -29.16 -15.39 -4.52
N ASN A 403 -27.82 -15.37 -4.55
CA ASN A 403 -26.99 -14.80 -5.62
C ASN A 403 -27.48 -13.42 -6.05
N LYS A 404 -27.70 -12.51 -5.10
CA LYS A 404 -28.26 -11.18 -5.37
C LYS A 404 -27.23 -10.06 -5.39
N TYR A 405 -26.10 -10.27 -4.75
CA TYR A 405 -25.16 -9.22 -4.39
C TYR A 405 -23.81 -9.35 -5.10
N SER A 406 -23.53 -10.50 -5.72
CA SER A 406 -22.20 -10.85 -6.20
C SER A 406 -22.19 -11.52 -7.57
N VAL A 407 -21.17 -11.20 -8.37
CA VAL A 407 -20.87 -11.87 -9.64
C VAL A 407 -19.47 -12.49 -9.56
N PRO A 408 -19.31 -13.82 -9.72
CA PRO A 408 -17.99 -14.46 -9.76
C PRO A 408 -17.07 -13.82 -10.80
N TYR A 409 -15.87 -13.42 -10.38
CA TYR A 409 -14.90 -12.78 -11.25
C TYR A 409 -13.72 -13.71 -11.54
N LEU A 410 -13.08 -14.19 -10.48
CA LEU A 410 -11.94 -15.10 -10.55
C LEU A 410 -12.06 -16.13 -9.45
N TRP A 411 -11.46 -17.29 -9.68
CA TRP A 411 -11.50 -18.38 -8.73
C TRP A 411 -10.21 -19.18 -8.79
N GLY A 412 -10.04 -20.06 -7.80
CA GLY A 412 -8.96 -21.03 -7.82
C GLY A 412 -8.98 -21.93 -6.60
N THR A 413 -7.85 -22.59 -6.38
CA THR A 413 -7.68 -23.52 -5.26
C THR A 413 -6.39 -23.26 -4.52
N VAL A 414 -6.34 -23.65 -3.27
CA VAL A 414 -5.08 -23.86 -2.55
C VAL A 414 -4.66 -25.31 -2.76
N GLY A 415 -3.36 -25.57 -2.89
CA GLY A 415 -2.89 -26.94 -3.13
C GLY A 415 -1.42 -27.09 -2.80
N ILE A 416 -0.87 -28.24 -3.19
CA ILE A 416 0.53 -28.59 -2.97
C ILE A 416 1.27 -28.44 -4.29
N LEU A 417 2.21 -27.50 -4.33
CA LEU A 417 3.23 -27.41 -5.37
C LEU A 417 4.43 -28.23 -4.92
N TYR A 418 4.89 -29.16 -5.76
CA TYR A 418 6.01 -30.03 -5.43
C TYR A 418 7.02 -30.13 -6.56
N ASN A 419 8.25 -30.44 -6.20
CA ASN A 419 9.34 -30.64 -7.17
C ASN A 419 9.50 -32.12 -7.50
N LYS A 420 9.21 -32.49 -8.76
CA LYS A 420 9.29 -33.87 -9.26
C LYS A 420 10.69 -34.50 -9.18
N LYS A 421 11.75 -33.70 -9.00
CA LYS A 421 13.12 -34.19 -8.80
C LYS A 421 13.49 -34.45 -7.35
N MET A 422 12.67 -33.98 -6.41
CA MET A 422 12.90 -34.10 -4.96
C MET A 422 11.89 -35.03 -4.29
N VAL A 423 10.74 -35.25 -4.93
CA VAL A 423 9.63 -36.07 -4.43
C VAL A 423 9.38 -37.21 -5.42
N ASP A 424 9.63 -38.44 -4.96
CA ASP A 424 9.51 -39.64 -5.80
C ASP A 424 8.17 -40.37 -5.62
N GLU A 425 7.46 -40.13 -4.50
CA GLU A 425 6.17 -40.77 -4.25
C GLU A 425 4.98 -39.92 -4.76
N PRO A 426 3.81 -40.53 -4.99
CA PRO A 426 2.62 -39.80 -5.41
C PRO A 426 2.21 -38.75 -4.39
N VAL A 427 2.03 -37.51 -4.86
CA VAL A 427 1.51 -36.40 -4.06
C VAL A 427 0.01 -36.29 -4.32
N ASP A 428 -0.82 -36.80 -3.41
CA ASP A 428 -2.29 -36.76 -3.55
C ASP A 428 -3.05 -36.35 -2.29
N SER A 429 -2.34 -36.08 -1.19
CA SER A 429 -2.89 -35.91 0.15
C SER A 429 -2.12 -34.85 0.93
N TRP A 430 -2.84 -34.08 1.77
CA TRP A 430 -2.21 -33.15 2.72
C TRP A 430 -1.21 -33.81 3.66
N ASN A 431 -1.36 -35.11 3.92
CA ASN A 431 -0.54 -35.85 4.89
C ASN A 431 0.95 -35.88 4.55
N ILE A 432 1.32 -35.70 3.27
CA ILE A 432 2.73 -35.63 2.86
C ILE A 432 3.47 -34.46 3.53
N LEU A 433 2.76 -33.40 3.93
CA LEU A 433 3.34 -32.25 4.63
C LEU A 433 3.73 -32.58 6.09
N TRP A 434 3.50 -33.81 6.55
CA TRP A 434 3.96 -34.32 7.84
C TRP A 434 4.98 -35.46 7.70
N ASP A 435 5.45 -35.75 6.48
CA ASP A 435 6.47 -36.77 6.26
C ASP A 435 7.86 -36.26 6.66
N GLU A 436 8.53 -37.00 7.54
CA GLU A 436 9.87 -36.68 8.04
C GLU A 436 10.93 -36.69 6.92
N LYS A 437 10.68 -37.36 5.78
CA LYS A 437 11.54 -37.35 4.59
C LYS A 437 11.77 -35.92 4.06
N TYR A 438 10.80 -35.02 4.25
CA TYR A 438 10.85 -33.64 3.76
C TYR A 438 11.17 -32.61 4.84
N THR A 439 11.77 -33.05 5.96
CA THR A 439 12.23 -32.13 7.01
C THR A 439 13.11 -31.01 6.42
N ASP A 440 12.81 -29.77 6.80
CA ASP A 440 13.47 -28.54 6.32
C ASP A 440 13.34 -28.29 4.81
N SER A 441 12.37 -28.95 4.17
CA SER A 441 12.04 -28.83 2.73
C SER A 441 10.54 -28.62 2.46
N ILE A 442 9.77 -28.21 3.48
CA ILE A 442 8.35 -27.90 3.40
C ILE A 442 8.12 -26.40 3.63
N LEU A 443 7.36 -25.75 2.75
CA LEU A 443 6.91 -24.37 2.88
C LEU A 443 5.40 -24.33 3.15
N MET A 444 5.02 -23.68 4.25
CA MET A 444 3.62 -23.49 4.64
C MET A 444 3.22 -22.03 4.48
N GLN A 445 1.93 -21.77 4.28
CA GLN A 445 1.38 -20.41 4.25
C GLN A 445 1.44 -19.76 5.64
N ASP A 446 1.96 -18.54 5.75
CA ASP A 446 1.91 -17.73 6.99
C ASP A 446 0.57 -16.99 7.12
N SER A 447 -0.51 -17.74 6.98
CA SER A 447 -1.89 -17.27 7.09
C SER A 447 -2.66 -18.20 8.03
N VAL A 448 -3.43 -17.61 8.93
CA VAL A 448 -4.15 -18.34 9.98
C VAL A 448 -5.15 -19.33 9.37
N ARG A 449 -6.00 -18.85 8.46
CA ARG A 449 -7.05 -19.69 7.86
C ARG A 449 -6.46 -20.76 6.95
N ASP A 450 -5.45 -20.45 6.14
CA ASP A 450 -4.83 -21.41 5.23
C ASP A 450 -4.08 -22.52 5.97
N ALA A 451 -3.32 -22.18 7.02
CA ALA A 451 -2.60 -23.18 7.81
C ALA A 451 -3.57 -24.11 8.54
N PHE A 452 -4.64 -23.58 9.13
CA PHE A 452 -5.67 -24.40 9.75
C PHE A 452 -6.48 -25.20 8.73
N ALA A 453 -6.75 -24.66 7.53
CA ALA A 453 -7.46 -25.38 6.48
C ALA A 453 -6.72 -26.67 6.10
N VAL A 454 -5.41 -26.62 5.91
CA VAL A 454 -4.58 -27.79 5.61
C VAL A 454 -4.68 -28.84 6.73
N ALA A 455 -4.59 -28.43 7.99
CA ALA A 455 -4.67 -29.34 9.13
C ALA A 455 -6.07 -29.92 9.35
N LEU A 456 -7.12 -29.09 9.25
CA LEU A 456 -8.52 -29.51 9.38
C LEU A 456 -8.89 -30.50 8.28
N LYS A 457 -8.53 -30.19 7.02
CA LYS A 457 -8.77 -31.10 5.89
C LYS A 457 -7.99 -32.40 6.00
N SER A 458 -6.74 -32.38 6.44
CA SER A 458 -5.95 -33.58 6.74
C SER A 458 -6.62 -34.47 7.80
N LEU A 459 -7.31 -33.88 8.78
CA LEU A 459 -8.08 -34.58 9.81
C LEU A 459 -9.50 -35.00 9.36
N GLY A 460 -9.93 -34.60 8.17
CA GLY A 460 -11.28 -34.87 7.64
C GLY A 460 -12.37 -33.93 8.17
N TYR A 461 -12.00 -32.80 8.79
CA TYR A 461 -12.90 -31.75 9.25
C TYR A 461 -13.13 -30.69 8.17
N SER A 462 -14.18 -29.88 8.35
CA SER A 462 -14.42 -28.70 7.51
C SER A 462 -13.34 -27.64 7.76
N LEU A 463 -12.91 -26.93 6.71
CA LEU A 463 -12.01 -25.77 6.84
C LEU A 463 -12.69 -24.54 7.48
N ASN A 464 -14.00 -24.64 7.73
CA ASN A 464 -14.82 -23.64 8.42
C ASN A 464 -15.23 -24.09 9.84
N SER A 465 -14.56 -25.09 10.42
CA SER A 465 -14.89 -25.56 11.75
C SER A 465 -14.83 -24.43 12.80
N THR A 466 -15.87 -24.37 13.63
CA THR A 466 -15.92 -23.55 14.85
C THR A 466 -15.95 -24.43 16.10
N ASP A 467 -15.75 -25.74 15.96
CA ASP A 467 -15.69 -26.67 17.07
C ASP A 467 -14.30 -26.63 17.73
N LEU A 468 -14.25 -26.28 19.01
CA LEU A 468 -13.00 -26.13 19.74
C LEU A 468 -12.17 -27.42 19.81
N ASP A 469 -12.81 -28.60 19.84
CA ASP A 469 -12.09 -29.87 19.89
C ASP A 469 -11.42 -30.17 18.54
N GLU A 470 -12.09 -29.86 17.42
CA GLU A 470 -11.52 -29.95 16.07
C GLU A 470 -10.35 -28.96 15.89
N LEU A 471 -10.51 -27.72 16.37
CA LEU A 471 -9.46 -26.70 16.32
C LEU A 471 -8.24 -27.05 17.19
N GLU A 472 -8.46 -27.62 18.37
CA GLU A 472 -7.38 -28.11 19.24
C GLU A 472 -6.65 -29.32 18.62
N ALA A 473 -7.38 -30.21 17.92
CA ALA A 473 -6.77 -31.30 17.16
C ALA A 473 -5.89 -30.76 16.02
N ALA A 474 -6.40 -29.81 15.22
CA ALA A 474 -5.64 -29.15 14.17
C ALA A 474 -4.41 -28.42 14.73
N LYS A 475 -4.55 -27.72 15.87
CA LYS A 475 -3.42 -27.07 16.56
C LYS A 475 -2.33 -28.06 16.92
N LYS A 476 -2.67 -29.18 17.55
CA LYS A 476 -1.70 -30.22 17.93
C LYS A 476 -1.00 -30.80 16.71
N LEU A 477 -1.73 -30.99 15.61
CA LEU A 477 -1.17 -31.49 14.36
C LEU A 477 -0.18 -30.48 13.74
N LEU A 478 -0.50 -29.19 13.73
CA LEU A 478 0.40 -28.12 13.27
C LEU A 478 1.64 -27.96 14.17
N ILE A 479 1.50 -28.09 15.49
CA ILE A 479 2.66 -28.10 16.42
C ILE A 479 3.58 -29.28 16.10
N LYS A 480 3.02 -30.45 15.80
CA LYS A 480 3.81 -31.62 15.39
C LYS A 480 4.49 -31.41 14.03
N GLN A 481 3.87 -30.68 13.12
CA GLN A 481 4.44 -30.35 11.81
C GLN A 481 5.63 -29.41 11.90
N LYS A 482 5.56 -28.44 12.81
CA LYS A 482 6.44 -27.28 12.82
C LYS A 482 7.95 -27.59 12.76
N PRO A 483 8.49 -28.63 13.44
CA PRO A 483 9.89 -29.00 13.30
C PRO A 483 10.30 -29.50 11.90
N LEU A 484 9.34 -29.92 11.07
CA LEU A 484 9.55 -30.37 9.69
C LEU A 484 9.54 -29.22 8.68
N VAL A 485 8.89 -28.10 9.02
CA VAL A 485 8.67 -26.96 8.13
C VAL A 485 9.93 -26.11 8.06
N GLN A 486 10.40 -25.81 6.84
CA GLN A 486 11.52 -24.89 6.60
C GLN A 486 11.14 -23.47 7.02
N ALA A 487 9.99 -22.99 6.52
CA ALA A 487 9.48 -21.66 6.81
C ALA A 487 7.96 -21.56 6.60
N TYR A 488 7.35 -20.66 7.36
CA TYR A 488 6.03 -20.11 7.06
C TYR A 488 6.24 -18.84 6.23
N VAL A 489 5.68 -18.81 5.03
CA VAL A 489 5.89 -17.75 4.04
C VAL A 489 4.56 -17.37 3.38
N ILE A 490 4.52 -16.21 2.73
CA ILE A 490 3.40 -15.77 1.89
C ILE A 490 3.88 -15.87 0.43
N ASP A 491 4.26 -14.76 -0.20
CA ASP A 491 4.67 -14.73 -1.62
C ASP A 491 6.01 -15.44 -1.90
N GLN A 492 6.84 -15.63 -0.86
CA GLN A 492 8.17 -16.20 -1.01
C GLN A 492 8.14 -17.68 -1.40
N VAL A 493 6.99 -18.36 -1.24
CA VAL A 493 6.83 -19.76 -1.66
C VAL A 493 7.17 -19.92 -3.14
N ARG A 494 6.76 -18.98 -3.99
CA ARG A 494 7.04 -18.98 -5.43
C ARG A 494 8.54 -18.99 -5.70
N ASP A 495 9.25 -17.98 -5.19
CA ASP A 495 10.66 -17.78 -5.50
C ASP A 495 11.51 -18.95 -4.98
N LYS A 496 11.16 -19.48 -3.80
CA LYS A 496 11.85 -20.63 -3.19
C LYS A 496 11.62 -21.93 -3.96
N MET A 497 10.38 -22.19 -4.38
CA MET A 497 10.07 -23.38 -5.19
C MET A 497 10.71 -23.31 -6.57
N ILE A 498 10.67 -22.16 -7.25
CA ILE A 498 11.39 -21.94 -8.51
C ILE A 498 12.90 -22.14 -8.32
N GLY A 499 13.45 -21.65 -7.21
CA GLY A 499 14.86 -21.79 -6.83
C GLY A 499 15.30 -23.21 -6.44
N ASN A 500 14.38 -24.18 -6.37
CA ASN A 500 14.61 -25.54 -5.85
C ASN A 500 15.12 -25.55 -4.39
N GLU A 501 14.68 -24.59 -3.56
CA GLU A 501 15.05 -24.50 -2.14
C GLU A 501 14.20 -25.40 -1.23
N ALA A 502 13.06 -25.88 -1.72
CA ALA A 502 12.13 -26.75 -0.98
C ALA A 502 11.52 -27.80 -1.93
N ALA A 503 11.11 -28.93 -1.36
CA ALA A 503 10.49 -30.03 -2.07
C ALA A 503 8.97 -29.84 -2.22
N LEU A 504 8.33 -29.25 -1.20
CA LEU A 504 6.89 -29.09 -1.07
C LEU A 504 6.55 -27.66 -0.65
N GLY A 505 5.52 -27.07 -1.25
CA GLY A 505 5.01 -25.76 -0.87
C GLY A 505 3.49 -25.67 -0.98
N VAL A 506 2.83 -25.14 0.04
CA VAL A 506 1.40 -24.81 -0.02
C VAL A 506 1.22 -23.49 -0.75
N ILE A 507 0.46 -23.46 -1.84
CA ILE A 507 0.33 -22.29 -2.72
C ILE A 507 -1.05 -22.21 -3.38
N TYR A 508 -1.44 -21.01 -3.81
CA TYR A 508 -2.60 -20.77 -4.66
C TYR A 508 -2.35 -21.24 -6.11
N SER A 509 -3.40 -21.72 -6.78
CA SER A 509 -3.32 -22.27 -8.14
C SER A 509 -2.81 -21.27 -9.18
N GLY A 510 -3.20 -20.00 -9.10
CA GLY A 510 -2.70 -18.95 -10.00
C GLY A 510 -1.17 -18.79 -9.94
N GLU A 511 -0.61 -18.74 -8.74
CA GLU A 511 0.85 -18.68 -8.54
C GLU A 511 1.55 -19.97 -8.97
N ALA A 512 0.90 -21.13 -8.83
CA ALA A 512 1.44 -22.42 -9.24
C ALA A 512 1.66 -22.50 -10.76
N LEU A 513 0.74 -21.95 -11.56
CA LEU A 513 0.87 -21.86 -13.02
C LEU A 513 2.12 -21.06 -13.42
N TYR A 514 2.32 -19.90 -12.79
CA TYR A 514 3.51 -19.09 -13.00
C TYR A 514 4.78 -19.86 -12.60
N CYS A 515 4.77 -20.54 -11.45
CA CYS A 515 5.90 -21.35 -11.00
C CYS A 515 6.27 -22.44 -12.00
N GLN A 516 5.29 -23.15 -12.54
CA GLN A 516 5.51 -24.22 -13.52
C GLN A 516 6.08 -23.69 -14.84
N LYS A 517 5.66 -22.48 -15.26
CA LYS A 517 6.20 -21.81 -16.44
C LYS A 517 7.68 -21.45 -16.28
N GLU A 518 8.09 -20.99 -15.10
CA GLU A 518 9.50 -20.67 -14.81
C GLU A 518 10.35 -21.91 -14.49
N ASN A 519 9.76 -22.97 -13.92
CA ASN A 519 10.41 -24.23 -13.59
C ASN A 519 9.51 -25.44 -13.94
N PRO A 520 9.73 -26.10 -15.09
CA PRO A 520 8.92 -27.26 -15.55
C PRO A 520 9.01 -28.52 -14.67
N ASP A 521 9.95 -28.58 -13.72
CA ASP A 521 10.05 -29.67 -12.77
C ASP A 521 9.02 -29.57 -11.64
N LEU A 522 8.32 -28.44 -11.54
CA LEU A 522 7.27 -28.23 -10.56
C LEU A 522 5.91 -28.74 -11.05
N GLU A 523 5.15 -29.32 -10.15
CA GLU A 523 3.80 -29.82 -10.40
C GLU A 523 2.88 -29.51 -9.22
N TYR A 524 1.60 -29.27 -9.52
CA TYR A 524 0.61 -28.84 -8.55
C TYR A 524 -0.51 -29.87 -8.43
N VAL A 525 -0.94 -30.13 -7.19
CA VAL A 525 -2.02 -31.06 -6.89
C VAL A 525 -3.02 -30.46 -5.91
N ILE A 526 -4.30 -30.68 -6.19
CA ILE A 526 -5.42 -30.49 -5.26
C ILE A 526 -5.58 -31.79 -4.46
N PRO A 527 -5.38 -31.78 -3.13
CA PRO A 527 -5.43 -33.00 -2.33
C PRO A 527 -6.84 -33.62 -2.28
N LYS A 528 -6.89 -34.97 -2.23
CA LYS A 528 -8.14 -35.74 -2.33
C LYS A 528 -9.10 -35.53 -1.15
N GLU A 529 -8.59 -35.13 0.02
CA GLU A 529 -9.40 -34.75 1.19
C GLU A 529 -10.21 -33.47 0.94
N GLY A 530 -9.88 -32.73 -0.13
CA GLY A 530 -10.41 -31.42 -0.44
C GLY A 530 -9.51 -30.30 0.04
N SER A 531 -9.75 -29.12 -0.49
CA SER A 531 -8.97 -27.92 -0.20
C SER A 531 -9.88 -26.69 -0.06
N ASN A 532 -9.28 -25.53 0.15
CA ASN A 532 -9.95 -24.27 -0.11
C ASN A 532 -10.12 -24.09 -1.62
N LEU A 533 -11.38 -23.89 -2.03
CA LEU A 533 -11.75 -23.30 -3.31
C LEU A 533 -12.18 -21.88 -2.98
N TRP A 534 -11.53 -20.89 -3.54
CA TRP A 534 -11.85 -19.48 -3.28
C TRP A 534 -12.49 -18.87 -4.52
N ILE A 535 -13.42 -17.95 -4.29
CA ILE A 535 -14.04 -17.15 -5.34
C ILE A 535 -13.95 -15.69 -4.91
N ASP A 536 -13.29 -14.88 -5.75
CA ASP A 536 -13.39 -13.44 -5.66
C ASP A 536 -14.54 -12.98 -6.56
N ALA A 537 -15.41 -12.14 -6.00
CA ALA A 537 -16.64 -11.73 -6.66
C ALA A 537 -16.76 -10.21 -6.70
N LEU A 538 -17.27 -9.71 -7.83
CA LEU A 538 -17.58 -8.29 -7.98
C LEU A 538 -18.91 -7.99 -7.28
N VAL A 539 -18.89 -6.99 -6.40
CA VAL A 539 -20.05 -6.53 -5.63
C VAL A 539 -20.23 -5.02 -5.78
N ILE A 540 -21.45 -4.54 -5.54
CA ILE A 540 -21.78 -3.12 -5.54
C ILE A 540 -22.07 -2.68 -4.09
N PRO A 541 -21.25 -1.79 -3.48
CA PRO A 541 -21.56 -1.24 -2.16
C PRO A 541 -22.87 -0.44 -2.16
N LYS A 542 -23.58 -0.47 -1.03
CA LYS A 542 -24.89 0.19 -0.88
C LYS A 542 -24.83 1.72 -1.03
N ASN A 543 -23.67 2.32 -0.75
CA ASN A 543 -23.44 3.75 -0.90
C ASN A 543 -22.90 4.16 -2.30
N ALA A 544 -22.79 3.23 -3.25
CA ALA A 544 -22.36 3.49 -4.63
C ALA A 544 -23.16 4.64 -5.26
N GLN A 545 -22.47 5.56 -5.94
CA GLN A 545 -23.10 6.74 -6.56
C GLN A 545 -23.45 6.47 -8.02
N ASN A 546 -22.72 5.58 -8.69
CA ASN A 546 -22.84 5.29 -10.12
C ASN A 546 -23.21 3.83 -10.35
N LYS A 547 -24.27 3.34 -9.70
CA LYS A 547 -24.69 1.92 -9.77
C LYS A 547 -24.86 1.38 -11.20
N LYS A 548 -25.41 2.16 -12.12
CA LYS A 548 -25.54 1.73 -13.52
C LYS A 548 -24.20 1.53 -14.22
N ASN A 549 -23.23 2.40 -13.91
CA ASN A 549 -21.88 2.32 -14.46
C ASN A 549 -21.12 1.13 -13.85
N ALA A 550 -21.37 0.84 -12.56
CA ALA A 550 -20.90 -0.38 -11.92
C ALA A 550 -21.43 -1.63 -12.61
N GLU A 551 -22.74 -1.71 -12.86
CA GLU A 551 -23.36 -2.83 -13.58
C GLU A 551 -22.81 -2.96 -15.01
N ALA A 552 -22.60 -1.83 -15.71
CA ALA A 552 -21.97 -1.83 -17.03
C ALA A 552 -20.53 -2.35 -16.99
N PHE A 553 -19.75 -1.96 -15.99
CA PHE A 553 -18.38 -2.44 -15.78
C PHE A 553 -18.35 -3.95 -15.49
N ILE A 554 -19.21 -4.43 -14.58
CA ILE A 554 -19.34 -5.87 -14.29
C ILE A 554 -19.76 -6.65 -15.54
N ASN A 555 -20.71 -6.14 -16.32
CA ASN A 555 -21.14 -6.74 -17.57
C ASN A 555 -20.02 -6.81 -18.61
N TYR A 556 -19.18 -5.78 -18.67
CA TYR A 556 -18.03 -5.73 -19.57
C TYR A 556 -16.99 -6.81 -19.22
N LEU A 557 -16.69 -6.98 -17.93
CA LEU A 557 -15.78 -8.03 -17.46
C LEU A 557 -16.31 -9.46 -17.70
N CYS A 558 -17.64 -9.63 -17.75
CA CYS A 558 -18.26 -10.90 -18.12
C CYS A 558 -18.21 -11.22 -19.63
N ARG A 559 -17.70 -10.31 -20.47
CA ARG A 559 -17.60 -10.54 -21.91
C ARG A 559 -16.50 -11.58 -22.20
N PRO A 560 -16.73 -12.61 -23.03
CA PRO A 560 -15.76 -13.72 -23.21
C PRO A 560 -14.36 -13.31 -23.65
N ASP A 561 -14.24 -12.38 -24.59
CA ASP A 561 -12.97 -11.84 -25.09
C ASP A 561 -12.21 -11.09 -23.99
N ILE A 562 -12.92 -10.33 -23.15
CA ILE A 562 -12.34 -9.59 -22.03
C ILE A 562 -11.91 -10.53 -20.91
N ALA A 563 -12.74 -11.52 -20.56
CA ALA A 563 -12.37 -12.54 -19.57
C ALA A 563 -11.11 -13.32 -20.02
N LYS A 564 -11.03 -13.70 -21.31
CA LYS A 564 -9.84 -14.33 -21.89
C LYS A 564 -8.62 -13.43 -21.84
N MET A 565 -8.75 -12.17 -22.25
CA MET A 565 -7.65 -11.19 -22.20
C MET A 565 -7.11 -11.06 -20.77
N ASN A 566 -8.02 -11.00 -19.81
CA ASN A 566 -7.64 -10.93 -18.41
C ASN A 566 -6.89 -12.18 -17.96
N PHE A 567 -7.41 -13.37 -18.29
CA PHE A 567 -6.74 -14.66 -18.02
C PHE A 567 -5.31 -14.70 -18.58
N ASP A 568 -5.11 -14.27 -19.82
CA ASP A 568 -3.77 -14.28 -20.44
C ASP A 568 -2.77 -13.39 -19.72
N TYR A 569 -3.24 -12.30 -19.11
CA TYR A 569 -2.41 -11.35 -18.37
C TYR A 569 -2.13 -11.82 -16.93
N ILE A 570 -3.17 -12.20 -16.17
CA ILE A 570 -3.04 -12.52 -14.74
C ILE A 570 -2.84 -14.01 -14.45
N THR A 571 -3.17 -14.91 -15.38
CA THR A 571 -3.09 -16.38 -15.27
C THR A 571 -3.99 -17.04 -14.20
N TYR A 572 -4.90 -16.28 -13.58
CA TYR A 572 -5.92 -16.80 -12.69
C TYR A 572 -7.13 -17.33 -13.44
N SER A 573 -7.73 -18.38 -12.91
CA SER A 573 -8.85 -19.07 -13.54
C SER A 573 -10.09 -18.19 -13.64
N ILE A 574 -10.64 -18.11 -14.84
CA ILE A 574 -11.89 -17.41 -15.10
C ILE A 574 -13.07 -18.36 -14.95
N PRO A 575 -14.21 -17.91 -14.38
CA PRO A 575 -15.44 -18.69 -14.32
C PRO A 575 -16.25 -18.63 -15.63
N ASN A 576 -15.68 -18.03 -16.69
CA ASN A 576 -16.32 -17.81 -17.98
C ASN A 576 -15.93 -18.90 -18.98
N SER A 577 -16.84 -19.84 -19.27
CA SER A 577 -16.57 -20.98 -20.17
C SER A 577 -16.31 -20.55 -21.61
N ALA A 578 -17.10 -19.59 -22.12
CA ALA A 578 -16.88 -19.04 -23.47
C ALA A 578 -15.52 -18.34 -23.58
N GLY A 579 -15.08 -17.64 -22.52
CA GLY A 579 -13.74 -17.04 -22.44
C GLY A 579 -12.65 -18.11 -22.41
N ARG A 580 -12.85 -19.21 -21.68
CA ARG A 580 -11.93 -20.34 -21.65
C ARG A 580 -11.73 -20.97 -23.04
N GLU A 581 -12.80 -21.12 -23.82
CA GLU A 581 -12.72 -21.64 -25.19
C GLU A 581 -11.86 -20.77 -26.12
N LEU A 582 -11.81 -19.45 -25.87
CA LEU A 582 -11.01 -18.49 -26.62
C LEU A 582 -9.51 -18.49 -26.26
N ILE A 583 -9.09 -19.22 -25.21
CA ILE A 583 -7.67 -19.34 -24.86
C ILE A 583 -6.96 -20.13 -25.97
N GLU A 584 -5.98 -19.48 -26.62
CA GLU A 584 -5.25 -20.05 -27.76
C GLU A 584 -4.21 -21.09 -27.32
N ASP A 585 -3.60 -20.90 -26.14
CA ASP A 585 -2.65 -21.84 -25.58
C ASP A 585 -3.39 -23.05 -25.00
N GLU A 586 -3.37 -24.16 -25.75
CA GLU A 586 -4.01 -25.42 -25.38
C GLU A 586 -3.50 -25.94 -24.03
N SER A 587 -2.22 -25.73 -23.71
CA SER A 587 -1.64 -26.19 -22.43
C SER A 587 -2.23 -25.45 -21.23
N MET A 588 -2.65 -24.19 -21.41
CA MET A 588 -3.31 -23.39 -20.38
C MET A 588 -4.82 -23.66 -20.36
N ARG A 589 -5.45 -23.76 -21.53
CA ARG A 589 -6.90 -24.04 -21.67
C ARG A 589 -7.30 -25.40 -21.07
N GLU A 590 -6.42 -26.39 -21.20
CA GLU A 590 -6.62 -27.75 -20.70
C GLU A 590 -5.83 -28.01 -19.39
N SER A 591 -5.21 -26.98 -18.80
CA SER A 591 -4.46 -27.13 -17.57
C SER A 591 -5.38 -27.58 -16.43
N ASN A 592 -5.07 -28.73 -15.82
CA ASN A 592 -5.74 -29.19 -14.60
C ASN A 592 -5.45 -28.30 -13.38
N ILE A 593 -4.48 -27.38 -13.47
CA ILE A 593 -4.19 -26.39 -12.42
C ILE A 593 -5.15 -25.21 -12.54
N ALA A 594 -5.30 -24.68 -13.76
CA ALA A 594 -6.20 -23.56 -14.03
C ALA A 594 -7.68 -24.00 -14.03
N PHE A 595 -7.98 -25.12 -14.67
CA PHE A 595 -9.33 -25.59 -14.87
C PHE A 595 -9.44 -27.08 -14.51
N PRO A 596 -9.30 -27.43 -13.22
CA PRO A 596 -9.43 -28.82 -12.75
C PRO A 596 -10.79 -29.41 -13.10
N ASP A 597 -10.84 -30.74 -13.21
CA ASP A 597 -12.09 -31.48 -13.35
C ASP A 597 -12.98 -31.23 -12.12
N ILE A 598 -14.27 -30.97 -12.34
CA ILE A 598 -15.27 -30.72 -11.29
C ILE A 598 -15.27 -31.82 -10.21
N SER A 599 -14.98 -33.06 -10.59
CA SER A 599 -14.86 -34.19 -9.67
C SER A 599 -13.76 -34.00 -8.61
N GLN A 600 -12.68 -33.29 -8.94
CA GLN A 600 -11.60 -32.95 -8.00
C GLN A 600 -12.03 -31.85 -7.01
N LEU A 601 -13.04 -31.04 -7.36
CA LEU A 601 -13.52 -29.94 -6.53
C LEU A 601 -14.62 -30.36 -5.55
N LYS A 602 -15.16 -31.58 -5.66
CA LYS A 602 -16.31 -32.06 -4.86
C LYS A 602 -16.10 -31.96 -3.35
N ASN A 603 -14.86 -32.14 -2.89
CA ASN A 603 -14.51 -32.09 -1.47
C ASN A 603 -13.96 -30.71 -1.05
N CYS A 604 -13.83 -29.76 -1.98
CA CYS A 604 -13.36 -28.41 -1.65
C CYS A 604 -14.47 -27.56 -1.03
N GLU A 605 -14.08 -26.58 -0.22
CA GLU A 605 -15.00 -25.66 0.47
C GLU A 605 -14.50 -24.22 0.31
N THR A 606 -15.41 -23.25 0.23
CA THR A 606 -15.09 -21.82 0.32
C THR A 606 -14.89 -21.41 1.77
N PHE A 607 -14.14 -20.34 2.02
CA PHE A 607 -14.08 -19.81 3.39
C PHE A 607 -15.39 -19.10 3.74
N ASN A 608 -15.86 -19.33 4.95
CA ASN A 608 -17.02 -18.63 5.52
C ASN A 608 -16.53 -17.60 6.54
N PHE A 609 -17.34 -16.56 6.74
CA PHE A 609 -17.16 -15.66 7.87
C PHE A 609 -17.55 -16.39 9.15
N LEU A 610 -16.58 -16.62 10.04
CA LEU A 610 -16.78 -17.40 11.26
C LEU A 610 -17.26 -16.55 12.45
N GLY A 611 -17.39 -15.22 12.28
CA GLY A 611 -17.66 -14.29 13.37
C GLY A 611 -16.40 -13.85 14.13
N ASP A 612 -16.47 -12.65 14.71
CA ASP A 612 -15.32 -12.01 15.38
C ASP A 612 -14.79 -12.83 16.57
N GLU A 613 -15.65 -13.54 17.30
CA GLU A 613 -15.25 -14.40 18.43
C GLU A 613 -14.37 -15.58 17.98
N ASN A 614 -14.77 -16.26 16.90
CA ASN A 614 -13.98 -17.35 16.34
C ASN A 614 -12.69 -16.85 15.71
N GLU A 615 -12.69 -15.66 15.10
CA GLU A 615 -11.47 -15.05 14.57
C GLU A 615 -10.43 -14.82 15.68
N ILE A 616 -10.85 -14.37 16.87
CA ILE A 616 -9.98 -14.24 18.05
C ILE A 616 -9.41 -15.60 18.47
N ILE A 617 -10.24 -16.65 18.50
CA ILE A 617 -9.84 -18.02 18.86
C ILE A 617 -8.77 -18.52 17.88
N TYR A 618 -9.03 -18.49 16.58
CA TYR A 618 -8.08 -18.90 15.55
C TYR A 618 -6.74 -18.16 15.67
N ASN A 619 -6.79 -16.83 15.86
CA ASN A 619 -5.58 -16.01 16.05
C ASN A 619 -4.83 -16.33 17.35
N GLN A 620 -5.54 -16.70 18.42
CA GLN A 620 -4.90 -17.14 19.66
C GLN A 620 -4.18 -18.48 19.46
N LEU A 621 -4.87 -19.47 18.89
CA LEU A 621 -4.29 -20.80 18.63
C LEU A 621 -3.10 -20.71 17.68
N TRP A 622 -3.16 -19.86 16.65
CA TRP A 622 -2.04 -19.60 15.76
C TRP A 622 -0.82 -19.03 16.48
N ARG A 623 -1.02 -18.06 17.38
CA ARG A 623 0.06 -17.51 18.21
C ARG A 623 0.70 -18.59 19.09
N GLU A 624 -0.09 -19.50 19.65
CA GLU A 624 0.42 -20.63 20.41
C GLU A 624 1.29 -21.56 19.53
N ILE A 625 0.84 -21.91 18.32
CA ILE A 625 1.61 -22.72 17.36
C ILE A 625 2.94 -22.03 17.02
N LYS A 626 2.90 -20.74 16.67
CA LYS A 626 4.10 -19.96 16.32
C LYS A 626 5.06 -19.79 17.50
N SER A 627 4.61 -19.94 18.75
CA SER A 627 5.44 -19.83 19.96
C SER A 627 6.20 -21.11 20.36
N LYS A 628 5.75 -22.29 19.90
CA LYS A 628 6.35 -23.59 20.25
C LYS A 628 7.55 -23.94 19.39
#